data_AF-A0A6G3XU44-F1
#
_entry.id   AF-A0A6G3XU44-F1
#
_cell.length_a   1.000
_cell.length_b   1.000
_cell.length_c   1.000
_cell.angle_alpha   90.00
_cell.angle_beta   90.00
_cell.angle_gamma   90.00
#
_symmetry.space_group_name_H-M   'P 1'
#
loop_
_entity.id
_entity.type
_entity.pdbx_description
1 polymer ?
#
loop_
_entity_poly.entity_id
_entity_poly.type
_entity_poly.pdbx_seq_one_letter_code
_entity_poly.pdbx_strand_id
1 'polypeptide(L)'
;DSVQLSGVDFGRGGASTGDLRTVTVEDFRGGPAGWSLTGKVTDFKGPGGARISADALGWTPSCATKPGSPSTCAAGSAGSVGSAGATLASTPDGAATGGEFTVDAGLSLDVPAFTGAGSYAGVLTLTLT
;
A
#
# COMPACT_ATOMS: atom_id res chain seq x y z
N ASP A 1 3.99 -13.25 2.09
CA ASP A 1 4.70 -12.78 0.90
C ASP A 1 5.43 -11.47 1.22
N SER A 2 6.54 -11.12 0.56
CA SER A 2 7.39 -9.96 0.95
C SER A 2 7.77 -9.04 -0.23
N VAL A 3 7.57 -7.73 -0.12
CA VAL A 3 8.06 -6.76 -1.12
C VAL A 3 9.49 -6.34 -0.76
N GLN A 4 10.39 -6.37 -1.73
CA GLN A 4 11.76 -5.87 -1.56
C GLN A 4 11.83 -4.43 -2.05
N LEU A 5 12.42 -3.55 -1.25
CA LEU A 5 12.69 -2.17 -1.63
C LEU A 5 14.18 -2.01 -2.00
N SER A 6 14.48 -1.01 -2.82
CA SER A 6 15.84 -0.71 -3.26
C SER A 6 16.74 -0.26 -2.11
N GLY A 7 18.04 -0.51 -2.23
CA GLY A 7 19.03 -0.07 -1.24
C GLY A 7 19.21 1.44 -1.22
N VAL A 8 19.67 1.97 -0.08
CA VAL A 8 20.00 3.38 0.11
C VAL A 8 21.39 3.50 0.74
N ASP A 9 22.20 4.42 0.23
CA ASP A 9 23.56 4.63 0.70
C ASP A 9 23.60 5.34 2.06
N PHE A 10 24.43 4.79 2.97
CA PHE A 10 24.70 5.39 4.26
C PHE A 10 25.31 6.80 4.12
N GLY A 11 24.93 7.71 5.00
CA GLY A 11 25.40 9.10 5.02
C GLY A 11 24.69 10.01 4.00
N ARG A 12 23.89 9.44 3.08
CA ARG A 12 23.05 10.19 2.13
C ARG A 12 21.57 10.06 2.47
N GLY A 13 21.11 8.84 2.74
CA GLY A 13 19.68 8.56 2.92
C GLY A 13 18.90 8.73 1.62
N GLY A 14 17.57 8.77 1.74
CA GLY A 14 16.64 8.98 0.64
C GLY A 14 15.64 7.84 0.45
N ALA A 15 14.96 7.88 -0.70
CA ALA A 15 13.87 6.97 -1.00
C ALA A 15 14.37 5.55 -1.35
N SER A 16 13.98 4.59 -0.52
CA SER A 16 14.02 3.16 -0.81
C SER A 16 12.69 2.78 -1.49
N THR A 17 12.75 2.38 -2.75
CA THR A 17 11.58 2.24 -3.64
C THR A 17 11.33 0.80 -4.08
N GLY A 18 10.08 0.47 -4.37
CA GLY A 18 9.67 -0.81 -4.94
C GLY A 18 8.18 -0.81 -5.24
N ASP A 19 7.65 -1.91 -5.77
CA ASP A 19 6.24 -2.01 -6.14
C ASP A 19 5.49 -2.96 -5.19
N LEU A 20 4.31 -2.53 -4.76
CA LEU A 20 3.35 -3.43 -4.11
C LEU A 20 2.99 -4.54 -5.11
N ARG A 21 2.88 -5.76 -4.63
CA ARG A 21 2.34 -6.84 -5.47
C ARG A 21 0.88 -6.57 -5.78
N THR A 22 0.50 -6.84 -7.02
CA THR A 22 -0.88 -6.70 -7.48
C THR A 22 -1.85 -7.45 -6.56
N VAL A 23 -2.81 -6.71 -6.01
CA VAL A 23 -3.93 -7.26 -5.25
C VAL A 23 -5.09 -7.43 -6.22
N THR A 24 -5.64 -8.64 -6.29
CA THR A 24 -6.89 -8.88 -7.03
C THR A 24 -8.05 -8.83 -6.05
N VAL A 25 -9.04 -7.97 -6.33
CA VAL A 25 -10.28 -7.88 -5.57
C VAL A 25 -11.40 -8.46 -6.42
N GLU A 26 -12.09 -9.45 -5.87
CA GLU A 26 -13.27 -10.08 -6.47
C GLU A 26 -14.47 -9.78 -5.57
N ASP A 27 -15.35 -8.87 -6.01
CA ASP A 27 -16.58 -8.53 -5.30
C ASP A 27 -17.79 -9.16 -6.02
N PHE A 28 -18.26 -10.28 -5.51
CA PHE A 28 -19.44 -10.98 -6.01
C PHE A 28 -20.59 -11.01 -4.99
N ARG A 29 -20.58 -10.09 -4.02
CA ARG A 29 -21.60 -10.06 -2.95
C ARG A 29 -23.00 -9.82 -3.50
N GLY A 30 -23.12 -9.05 -4.59
CA GLY A 30 -24.40 -8.69 -5.22
C GLY A 30 -25.21 -7.75 -4.32
N GLY A 31 -25.25 -6.47 -4.66
CA GLY A 31 -25.96 -5.48 -3.87
C GLY A 31 -25.57 -4.05 -4.24
N PRO A 32 -25.96 -3.06 -3.42
CA PRO A 32 -25.62 -1.67 -3.67
C PRO A 32 -24.32 -1.20 -3.00
N ALA A 33 -23.75 -2.00 -2.09
CA ALA A 33 -22.60 -1.60 -1.29
C ALA A 33 -21.29 -1.71 -2.10
N GLY A 34 -20.50 -0.64 -2.11
CA GLY A 34 -19.13 -0.65 -2.62
C GLY A 34 -18.16 -1.36 -1.68
N TRP A 35 -16.87 -1.13 -1.88
CA TRP A 35 -15.81 -1.64 -1.02
C TRP A 35 -14.69 -0.62 -0.82
N SER A 36 -13.94 -0.78 0.26
CA SER A 36 -12.71 -0.03 0.53
C SER A 36 -11.58 -0.98 0.89
N LEU A 37 -10.45 -0.86 0.19
CA LEU A 37 -9.21 -1.54 0.52
C LEU A 37 -8.28 -0.52 1.17
N THR A 38 -7.97 -0.72 2.45
CA THR A 38 -7.08 0.14 3.23
C THR A 38 -5.82 -0.61 3.63
N GLY A 39 -4.74 0.13 3.89
CA GLY A 39 -3.47 -0.42 4.34
C GLY A 39 -2.89 0.37 5.50
N LYS A 40 -2.25 -0.32 6.45
CA LYS A 40 -1.44 0.30 7.51
C LYS A 40 -0.14 -0.47 7.68
N VAL A 41 0.94 0.22 8.03
CA VAL A 41 2.25 -0.39 8.20
C VAL A 41 2.76 -0.24 9.64
N THR A 42 3.50 -1.23 10.12
CA THR A 42 4.27 -1.10 11.37
C THR A 42 5.55 -0.31 11.14
N ASP A 43 6.20 0.14 12.22
CA ASP A 43 7.59 0.58 12.14
C ASP A 43 8.46 -0.48 11.46
N PHE A 44 9.47 -0.02 10.72
CA PHE A 44 10.48 -0.89 10.13
C PHE A 44 11.59 -1.10 11.16
N LYS A 45 11.81 -2.36 11.54
CA LYS A 45 12.80 -2.75 12.55
C LYS A 45 14.09 -3.21 11.87
N GLY A 46 15.21 -2.68 12.34
CA GLY A 46 16.55 -3.04 11.86
C GLY A 46 17.46 -3.56 12.97
N PRO A 47 18.77 -3.74 12.68
CA PRO A 47 19.75 -4.27 13.61
C PRO A 47 19.91 -3.41 14.88
N GLY A 48 20.29 -4.04 15.99
CA GLY A 48 20.59 -3.31 17.23
C GLY A 48 19.41 -2.53 17.84
N GLY A 49 18.18 -2.84 17.42
CA GLY A 49 16.97 -2.12 17.86
C GLY A 49 16.70 -0.82 17.08
N ALA A 50 17.44 -0.55 16.01
CA ALA A 50 17.19 0.59 15.13
C ALA A 50 15.80 0.52 14.50
N ARG A 51 15.21 1.70 14.22
CA ARG A 51 13.86 1.81 13.66
C ARG A 51 13.76 2.92 12.62
N ILE A 52 12.89 2.71 11.64
CA ILE A 52 12.34 3.75 10.78
C ILE A 52 10.83 3.79 11.05
N SER A 53 10.28 4.97 11.27
CA SER A 53 8.84 5.15 11.57
C SER A 53 7.97 4.59 10.46
N ALA A 54 6.82 4.02 10.81
CA ALA A 54 5.75 3.66 9.86
C ALA A 54 5.38 4.82 8.92
N ASP A 55 5.40 6.05 9.42
CA ASP A 55 4.98 7.24 8.67
C ASP A 55 5.94 7.61 7.53
N ALA A 56 7.14 7.02 7.54
CA ALA A 56 8.13 7.18 6.47
C ALA A 56 7.78 6.38 5.21
N LEU A 57 6.88 5.40 5.28
CA LEU A 57 6.40 4.69 4.09
C LEU A 57 5.28 5.48 3.43
N GLY A 58 5.55 5.98 2.22
CA GLY A 58 4.54 6.48 1.30
C GLY A 58 4.21 5.47 0.21
N TRP A 59 3.04 5.65 -0.39
CA TRP A 59 2.64 4.93 -1.60
C TRP A 59 2.01 5.85 -2.65
N THR A 60 1.95 5.38 -3.90
CA THR A 60 1.19 5.98 -4.99
C THR A 60 0.28 4.91 -5.58
N PRO A 61 -0.99 4.85 -5.15
CA PRO A 61 -1.92 3.82 -5.58
C PRO A 61 -2.34 3.94 -7.04
N SER A 62 -2.68 2.81 -7.63
CA SER A 62 -3.42 2.72 -8.89
C SER A 62 -4.44 1.60 -8.81
N CYS A 63 -5.54 1.74 -9.54
CA CYS A 63 -6.55 0.71 -9.62
C CYS A 63 -7.11 0.61 -11.03
N ALA A 64 -7.30 -0.62 -11.50
CA ALA A 64 -7.94 -0.90 -12.78
C ALA A 64 -9.18 -1.77 -12.58
N THR A 65 -10.19 -1.48 -13.40
CA THR A 65 -11.46 -2.22 -13.44
C THR A 65 -11.40 -3.21 -14.59
N LYS A 66 -11.64 -4.50 -14.33
CA LYS A 66 -11.73 -5.46 -15.43
C LYS A 66 -12.99 -5.23 -16.27
N PRO A 67 -12.94 -5.46 -17.59
CA PRO A 67 -14.12 -5.36 -18.45
C PRO A 67 -15.26 -6.25 -17.94
N GLY A 68 -16.48 -5.71 -17.95
CA GLY A 68 -17.67 -6.41 -17.47
C GLY A 68 -17.97 -6.26 -15.98
N SER A 69 -17.08 -5.65 -15.20
CA SER A 69 -17.35 -5.29 -13.80
C SER A 69 -18.42 -4.19 -13.69
N PRO A 70 -19.47 -4.39 -12.87
CA PRO A 70 -20.48 -3.36 -12.62
C PRO A 70 -19.94 -2.09 -11.94
N SER A 71 -18.98 -2.21 -11.01
CA SER A 71 -18.38 -1.05 -10.34
C SER A 71 -17.18 -0.50 -11.11
N THR A 72 -16.87 0.78 -10.89
CA THR A 72 -15.61 1.42 -11.32
C THR A 72 -14.70 1.60 -10.11
N CYS A 73 -13.50 1.03 -10.19
CA CYS A 73 -12.50 1.21 -9.15
C CYS A 73 -11.85 2.60 -9.20
N ALA A 74 -11.68 3.19 -8.02
CA ALA A 74 -10.93 4.41 -7.79
C ALA A 74 -9.66 4.10 -6.98
N ALA A 75 -8.53 4.64 -7.42
CA ALA A 75 -7.30 4.61 -6.63
C ALA A 75 -7.40 5.57 -5.44
N GLY A 76 -6.77 5.20 -4.32
CA GLY A 76 -6.55 6.12 -3.20
C GLY A 76 -5.54 7.22 -3.53
N SER A 77 -5.38 8.16 -2.60
CA SER A 77 -4.44 9.27 -2.74
C SER A 77 -2.99 8.82 -2.50
N ALA A 78 -2.06 9.37 -3.27
CA ALA A 78 -0.64 9.27 -2.95
C ALA A 78 -0.34 9.99 -1.62
N GLY A 79 0.53 9.39 -0.81
CA GLY A 79 0.86 9.92 0.51
C GLY A 79 1.39 8.87 1.47
N SER A 80 1.56 9.26 2.74
CA SER A 80 1.98 8.34 3.81
C SER A 80 0.91 7.27 4.05
N VAL A 81 1.37 6.02 4.19
CA VAL A 81 0.54 4.91 4.66
C VAL A 81 0.41 4.98 6.17
N GLY A 82 1.56 5.07 6.85
CA GLY A 82 1.66 5.22 8.29
C GLY A 82 0.98 4.12 9.11
N SER A 83 0.97 4.33 10.42
CA SER A 83 0.29 3.44 11.37
C SER A 83 -1.23 3.69 11.45
N ALA A 84 -1.66 4.91 11.15
CA ALA A 84 -3.08 5.29 11.06
C ALA A 84 -3.77 4.62 9.86
N GLY A 85 -3.00 4.31 8.81
CA GLY A 85 -3.46 3.71 7.58
C GLY A 85 -3.99 4.72 6.57
N ALA A 86 -4.09 4.26 5.32
CA ALA A 86 -4.60 5.02 4.20
C ALA A 86 -5.42 4.12 3.27
N THR A 87 -6.29 4.72 2.47
CA THR A 87 -7.02 4.01 1.41
C THR A 87 -6.07 3.71 0.25
N LEU A 88 -6.02 2.45 -0.16
CA LEU A 88 -5.30 1.99 -1.34
C LEU A 88 -6.20 2.07 -2.58
N ALA A 89 -7.43 1.58 -2.48
CA ALA A 89 -8.43 1.66 -3.54
C ALA A 89 -9.85 1.52 -2.98
N SER A 90 -10.86 1.89 -3.76
CA SER A 90 -12.26 1.70 -3.40
C SER A 90 -13.16 1.63 -4.62
N THR A 91 -14.39 1.15 -4.40
CA THR A 91 -15.54 1.41 -5.29
C THR A 91 -16.64 2.11 -4.49
N PRO A 92 -17.39 3.05 -5.10
CA PRO A 92 -18.51 3.69 -4.43
C PRO A 92 -19.72 2.74 -4.34
N ASP A 93 -20.65 3.06 -3.46
CA ASP A 93 -21.99 2.48 -3.48
C ASP A 93 -22.71 2.83 -4.80
N GLY A 94 -23.63 1.97 -5.23
CA GLY A 94 -24.37 2.13 -6.48
C GLY A 94 -25.67 1.32 -6.54
N ALA A 95 -26.35 1.36 -7.68
CA ALA A 95 -27.56 0.55 -7.88
C ALA A 95 -27.24 -0.95 -8.01
N ALA A 96 -26.08 -1.26 -8.57
CA ALA A 96 -25.50 -2.59 -8.61
C ALA A 96 -23.97 -2.45 -8.51
N THR A 97 -23.37 -3.16 -7.57
CA THR A 97 -21.91 -3.22 -7.38
C THR A 97 -21.38 -4.62 -7.62
N GLY A 98 -20.06 -4.71 -7.83
CA GLY A 98 -19.33 -5.95 -7.94
C GLY A 98 -18.34 -5.95 -9.11
N GLY A 99 -17.74 -7.10 -9.34
CA GLY A 99 -16.79 -7.37 -10.43
C GLY A 99 -15.40 -7.71 -9.93
N GLU A 100 -14.44 -7.65 -10.84
CA GLU A 100 -13.03 -7.94 -10.59
C GLU A 100 -12.16 -6.70 -10.86
N PHE A 101 -11.16 -6.49 -10.00
CA PHE A 101 -10.29 -5.32 -9.99
C PHE A 101 -8.85 -5.71 -9.70
N THR A 102 -7.90 -4.99 -10.30
CA THR A 102 -6.48 -5.08 -9.94
C THR A 102 -6.05 -3.79 -9.26
N VAL A 103 -5.40 -3.92 -8.12
CA VAL A 103 -4.92 -2.80 -7.31
C VAL A 103 -3.41 -2.91 -7.14
N ASP A 104 -2.70 -1.84 -7.47
CA ASP A 104 -1.24 -1.75 -7.41
C ASP A 104 -0.83 -0.47 -6.68
N ALA A 105 0.44 -0.38 -6.25
CA ALA A 105 1.00 0.87 -5.75
C ALA A 105 2.52 0.90 -5.87
N GLY A 106 3.07 2.04 -6.27
CA GLY A 106 4.49 2.32 -6.06
C GLY A 106 4.74 2.66 -4.59
N LEU A 107 5.74 2.04 -3.97
CA LEU A 107 6.14 2.23 -2.58
C LEU A 107 7.42 3.08 -2.51
N SER A 108 7.49 3.94 -1.50
CA SER A 108 8.68 4.74 -1.20
C SER A 108 8.84 4.87 0.32
N LEU A 109 9.86 4.23 0.87
CA LEU A 109 10.27 4.40 2.25
C LEU A 109 11.36 5.48 2.34
N ASP A 110 11.08 6.58 3.04
CA ASP A 110 12.08 7.61 3.31
C ASP A 110 13.06 7.13 4.39
N VAL A 111 14.32 6.88 3.99
CA VAL A 111 15.38 6.39 4.87
C VAL A 111 16.26 7.57 5.32
N PRO A 112 16.30 7.91 6.62
CA PRO A 112 17.19 8.96 7.12
C PRO A 112 18.67 8.71 6.81
N ALA A 113 19.44 9.79 6.58
CA ALA A 113 20.83 9.72 6.15
C ALA A 113 21.76 8.89 7.05
N PHE A 114 21.52 8.91 8.36
CA PHE A 114 22.34 8.19 9.34
C PHE A 114 21.64 6.95 9.92
N THR A 115 20.71 6.37 9.17
CA THR A 115 20.16 5.05 9.46
C THR A 115 21.28 4.01 9.42
N GLY A 116 21.44 3.23 10.49
CA GLY A 116 22.47 2.20 10.55
C GLY A 116 22.36 1.20 9.39
N ALA A 117 23.48 0.72 8.86
CA ALA A 117 23.46 -0.24 7.78
C ALA A 117 22.81 -1.57 8.21
N GLY A 118 22.00 -2.16 7.34
CA GLY A 118 21.39 -3.47 7.53
C GLY A 118 19.99 -3.58 6.96
N SER A 119 19.37 -4.75 7.13
CA SER A 119 18.01 -5.00 6.68
C SER A 119 16.98 -4.45 7.68
N TYR A 120 16.00 -3.73 7.16
CA TYR A 120 14.86 -3.22 7.91
C TYR A 120 13.58 -3.86 7.38
N ALA A 121 12.69 -4.26 8.29
CA ALA A 121 11.43 -4.93 7.92
C ALA A 121 10.24 -4.37 8.71
N GLY A 122 9.14 -4.15 8.01
CA GLY A 122 7.83 -3.81 8.57
C GLY A 122 6.74 -4.71 7.99
N VAL A 123 5.55 -4.69 8.59
CA VAL A 123 4.38 -5.44 8.10
C VAL A 123 3.36 -4.45 7.58
N LEU A 124 3.05 -4.55 6.29
CA LEU A 124 1.89 -3.88 5.67
C LEU A 124 0.67 -4.80 5.77
N THR A 125 -0.34 -4.37 6.52
CA THR A 125 -1.61 -5.08 6.64
C THR A 125 -2.63 -4.40 5.74
N LEU A 126 -3.21 -5.18 4.83
CA LEU A 126 -4.31 -4.74 3.97
C LEU A 126 -5.65 -5.26 4.51
N THR A 127 -6.67 -4.42 4.52
CA THR A 127 -8.02 -4.73 5.01
C THR A 127 -9.03 -4.32 3.96
N LEU A 128 -9.87 -5.27 3.54
CA LEU A 128 -11.03 -5.05 2.66
C LEU A 128 -12.30 -4.97 3.51
N THR A 129 -13.15 -3.98 3.26
CA THR A 129 -14.47 -3.79 3.87
C THR A 129 -15.54 -3.57 2.81
#